data_AF-A0A5C2HLU9-F1
#
_entry.id   AF-A0A5C2HLU9-F1
#
_cell.length_a   1.000
_cell.length_b   1.000
_cell.length_c   1.000
_cell.angle_alpha   90.00
_cell.angle_beta   90.00
_cell.angle_gamma   90.00
#
_symmetry.space_group_name_H-M   'P 1'
#
loop_
_entity.id
_entity.type
_entity.pdbx_description
1 polymer ?
#
loop_
_entity_poly.entity_id
_entity_poly.type
_entity_poly.pdbx_seq_one_letter_code
_entity_poly.pdbx_strand_id
1 'polypeptide(L)'
;MAQQQPHRIAKRYFNTTGPCFPDHHYMVDPLKRLKGVEQLIEQGQYFVIHAPRQSGKTTYAFALMEKLNREGVYTVLISSIQPAAQGQNPIEAMKIAAMCIEQDSRLYLPEAEWSPTVSEVSFPENGLQRYLQQWSLNNPKPIVLLLDEVDSLQDDNFLALLYQLRSGFVGRYKQGFPHAMGLIGLRDVRDYKIRLRPDSQSMGTGSPFNIKAESLFVDRLTEEEIVTLLQQHSEATGQPFEPQAIATLAELTQGQAWLVNALAHHIVQRLLEGDVGQIITEAHVWQAKEALILRRDTHLDSLIDKLKEPQVREVITAVINGSAPNFDHYDDAILYCRNLGLIAPHPPVRFANPIYQEIIPRVLSFGFQESIPQDYADPHWYIQQGRLDMEALLKAFQEFYREHSEAWLEKYDFREVGRQLLLMAFLQRVVNGGGRIEREMAVGNGRSDLIVEYGDERFVLELKLKRSEWDESKGLKQLARYLDRLNESTGYLLLFEIDSAKSWEERIRWQRLTEAGRQLIVVGM
;
A
#
# COMPACT_ATOMS: atom_id res chain seq x y z
N MET A 1 2.71 43.25 -26.51
CA MET A 1 1.49 42.60 -26.00
C MET A 1 1.27 41.34 -26.82
N ALA A 2 1.84 40.21 -26.39
CA ALA A 2 1.52 38.92 -26.96
C ALA A 2 0.30 38.38 -26.21
N GLN A 3 -0.83 38.26 -26.90
CA GLN A 3 -2.03 37.62 -26.37
C GLN A 3 -1.68 36.16 -26.09
N GLN A 4 -1.61 35.79 -24.80
CA GLN A 4 -1.63 34.40 -24.39
C GLN A 4 -2.93 33.79 -24.93
N GLN A 5 -2.79 32.80 -25.81
CA GLN A 5 -3.89 31.95 -26.20
C GLN A 5 -4.49 31.35 -24.92
N PRO A 6 -5.82 31.36 -24.74
CA PRO A 6 -6.41 30.69 -23.61
C PRO A 6 -6.03 29.21 -23.71
N HIS A 7 -5.29 28.72 -22.72
CA HIS A 7 -5.06 27.30 -22.54
C HIS A 7 -6.42 26.61 -22.69
N ARG A 8 -6.55 25.69 -23.66
CA ARG A 8 -7.66 24.74 -23.70
C ARG A 8 -7.72 24.15 -22.30
N ILE A 9 -8.75 24.46 -21.52
CA ILE A 9 -8.98 23.84 -20.22
C ILE A 9 -9.09 22.35 -20.53
N ALA A 10 -8.05 21.58 -20.19
CA ALA A 10 -8.12 20.13 -20.25
C ALA A 10 -9.31 19.72 -19.38
N LYS A 11 -10.21 18.89 -19.91
CA LYS A 11 -11.26 18.29 -19.09
C LYS A 11 -10.57 17.61 -17.91
N ARG A 12 -11.08 17.82 -16.68
CA ARG A 12 -10.55 17.19 -15.48
C ARG A 12 -10.43 15.68 -15.67
N TYR A 13 -9.49 15.04 -14.98
CA TYR A 13 -9.27 13.60 -15.09
C TYR A 13 -8.93 12.96 -13.73
N PHE A 14 -9.05 11.63 -13.66
CA PHE A 14 -8.61 10.84 -12.50
C PHE A 14 -7.08 10.77 -12.47
N ASN A 15 -6.48 11.28 -11.40
CA ASN A 15 -5.02 11.42 -11.30
C ASN A 15 -4.38 10.25 -10.53
N THR A 16 -3.31 9.71 -11.08
CA THR A 16 -2.56 8.57 -10.51
C THR A 16 -1.12 8.92 -10.15
N THR A 17 -0.68 10.16 -10.41
CA THR A 17 0.71 10.61 -10.24
C THR A 17 0.78 11.98 -9.54
N GLY A 18 1.63 12.11 -8.53
CA GLY A 18 1.80 13.38 -7.82
C GLY A 18 0.54 13.85 -7.05
N PRO A 19 0.53 15.10 -6.56
CA PRO A 19 -0.63 15.66 -5.86
C PRO A 19 -1.81 15.93 -6.80
N CYS A 20 -3.01 16.01 -6.23
CA CYS A 20 -4.20 16.41 -6.98
C CYS A 20 -4.38 17.94 -6.95
N PHE A 21 -4.82 18.52 -8.06
CA PHE A 21 -5.10 19.95 -8.18
C PHE A 21 -6.56 20.14 -8.60
N PRO A 22 -7.36 20.95 -7.88
CA PRO A 22 -8.79 21.07 -8.12
C PRO A 22 -9.18 21.45 -9.56
N ASP A 23 -8.34 22.22 -10.25
CA ASP A 23 -8.63 22.66 -11.62
C ASP A 23 -8.34 21.60 -12.68
N HIS A 24 -7.50 20.62 -12.38
CA HIS A 24 -7.03 19.60 -13.32
C HIS A 24 -7.59 18.20 -13.03
N HIS A 25 -7.94 17.91 -11.78
CA HIS A 25 -8.20 16.55 -11.34
C HIS A 25 -9.56 16.41 -10.67
N TYR A 26 -10.18 15.25 -10.84
CA TYR A 26 -11.26 14.83 -9.96
C TYR A 26 -10.66 14.50 -8.59
N MET A 27 -11.21 15.09 -7.53
CA MET A 27 -10.72 14.89 -6.17
C MET A 27 -11.82 15.16 -5.15
N VAL A 28 -11.78 14.42 -4.04
CA VAL A 28 -12.58 14.76 -2.85
C VAL A 28 -11.98 15.98 -2.17
N ASP A 29 -12.80 16.71 -1.40
CA ASP A 29 -12.32 17.85 -0.62
C ASP A 29 -11.28 17.37 0.39
N PRO A 30 -9.99 17.72 0.20
CA PRO A 30 -8.93 17.19 1.03
C PRO A 30 -9.05 17.74 2.46
N LEU A 31 -9.50 18.98 2.64
CA LEU A 31 -9.54 19.64 3.96
C LEU A 31 -10.53 18.98 4.92
N LYS A 32 -11.53 18.27 4.40
CA LYS A 32 -12.47 17.48 5.23
C LYS A 32 -11.87 16.18 5.78
N ARG A 33 -10.75 15.72 5.20
CA ARG A 33 -10.16 14.41 5.52
C ARG A 33 -9.35 14.40 6.81
N LEU A 34 -8.87 15.57 7.26
CA LEU A 34 -8.21 15.71 8.57
C LEU A 34 -8.90 16.81 9.37
N LYS A 35 -9.31 16.48 10.58
CA LYS A 35 -9.91 17.43 11.53
C LYS A 35 -8.86 17.86 12.56
N GLY A 36 -9.05 19.05 13.14
CA GLY A 36 -8.21 19.54 14.24
C GLY A 36 -6.88 20.21 13.83
N VAL A 37 -6.47 20.13 12.56
CA VAL A 37 -5.19 20.71 12.10
C VAL A 37 -5.15 22.22 12.27
N GLU A 38 -6.24 22.91 11.93
CA GLU A 38 -6.35 24.36 12.09
C GLU A 38 -6.25 24.77 13.57
N GLN A 39 -6.90 24.03 14.47
CA GLN A 39 -6.81 24.27 15.91
C GLN A 39 -5.38 24.09 16.44
N LEU A 40 -4.65 23.08 15.94
CA LEU A 40 -3.24 22.89 16.28
C LEU A 40 -2.38 24.06 15.79
N ILE A 41 -2.66 24.58 14.59
CA ILE A 41 -1.99 25.75 14.04
C ILE A 41 -2.27 27.00 14.87
N GLU A 42 -3.53 27.26 15.22
CA GLU A 42 -3.93 28.39 16.07
C GLU A 42 -3.23 28.38 17.43
N GLN A 43 -3.02 27.18 17.99
CA GLN A 43 -2.32 26.98 19.26
C GLN A 43 -0.78 27.02 19.13
N GLY A 44 -0.26 27.21 17.91
CA GLY A 44 1.17 27.14 17.61
C GLY A 44 1.77 25.78 17.94
N GLN A 45 1.04 24.68 17.72
CA GLN A 45 1.54 23.34 18.00
C GLN A 45 2.28 22.76 16.80
N TYR A 46 3.18 21.81 17.08
CA TYR A 46 3.80 21.00 16.04
C TYR A 46 3.04 19.67 15.96
N PHE A 47 2.85 19.16 14.75
CA PHE A 47 2.05 17.97 14.51
C PHE A 47 2.65 17.12 13.41
N VAL A 48 2.21 15.87 13.33
CA VAL A 48 2.62 14.94 12.28
C VAL A 48 1.40 14.57 11.46
N ILE A 49 1.53 14.61 10.13
CA ILE A 49 0.57 14.00 9.22
C ILE A 49 1.22 12.74 8.65
N HIS A 50 0.67 11.58 8.97
CA HIS A 50 1.19 10.31 8.46
C HIS A 50 0.09 9.49 7.80
N ALA A 51 0.47 8.73 6.79
CA ALA A 51 -0.40 7.79 6.08
C ALA A 51 0.43 7.01 5.06
N PRO A 52 -0.07 5.87 4.56
CA PRO A 52 0.57 5.13 3.47
C PRO A 52 0.90 6.00 2.25
N ARG A 53 1.78 5.51 1.37
CA ARG A 53 2.08 6.17 0.10
C ARG A 53 0.78 6.38 -0.69
N GLN A 54 0.72 7.51 -1.41
CA GLN A 54 -0.40 7.86 -2.30
C GLN A 54 -1.79 7.89 -1.63
N SER A 55 -1.84 8.26 -0.36
CA SER A 55 -3.07 8.50 0.43
C SER A 55 -3.66 9.91 0.25
N GLY A 56 -2.91 10.84 -0.35
CA GLY A 56 -3.32 12.24 -0.54
C GLY A 56 -2.77 13.23 0.49
N LYS A 57 -1.71 12.89 1.26
CA LYS A 57 -1.06 13.79 2.23
C LYS A 57 -0.60 15.11 1.60
N THR A 58 0.15 15.03 0.50
CA THR A 58 0.66 16.21 -0.22
C THR A 58 -0.49 17.05 -0.77
N THR A 59 -1.53 16.40 -1.35
CA THR A 59 -2.78 17.07 -1.77
C THR A 59 -3.43 17.84 -0.62
N TYR A 60 -3.51 17.24 0.58
CA TYR A 60 -4.03 17.90 1.78
C TYR A 60 -3.20 19.13 2.15
N ALA A 61 -1.88 18.99 2.21
CA ALA A 61 -1.00 20.05 2.62
C ALA A 61 -0.99 21.25 1.65
N PHE A 62 -1.08 21.01 0.34
CA PHE A 62 -1.29 22.07 -0.64
C PHE A 62 -2.61 22.81 -0.42
N ALA A 63 -3.71 22.07 -0.25
CA ALA A 63 -5.01 22.70 0.01
C ALA A 63 -5.02 23.51 1.31
N LEU A 64 -4.33 23.03 2.35
CA LEU A 64 -4.19 23.75 3.62
C LEU A 64 -3.37 25.03 3.46
N MET A 65 -2.25 24.97 2.72
CA MET A 65 -1.44 26.13 2.39
C MET A 65 -2.26 27.18 1.64
N GLU A 66 -2.96 26.80 0.57
CA GLU A 66 -3.77 27.70 -0.22
C GLU A 66 -4.89 28.36 0.60
N LYS A 67 -5.59 27.58 1.44
CA LYS A 67 -6.64 28.11 2.32
C LYS A 67 -6.08 29.15 3.29
N LEU A 68 -5.05 28.80 4.05
CA LEU A 68 -4.53 29.67 5.11
C LEU A 68 -3.81 30.91 4.56
N ASN A 69 -3.11 30.80 3.44
CA ASN A 69 -2.53 31.96 2.77
C ASN A 69 -3.60 32.94 2.26
N ARG A 70 -4.75 32.42 1.81
CA ARG A 70 -5.90 33.25 1.39
C ARG A 70 -6.55 33.99 2.57
N GLU A 71 -6.60 33.37 3.74
CA GLU A 71 -7.07 34.00 4.98
C GLU A 71 -6.12 35.11 5.45
N GLY A 72 -4.83 35.01 5.10
CA GLY A 72 -3.85 36.09 5.26
C GLY A 72 -3.31 36.28 6.68
N VAL A 73 -3.71 35.44 7.63
CA VAL A 73 -3.25 35.46 9.03
C VAL A 73 -1.81 34.94 9.15
N TYR A 74 -1.47 33.95 8.33
CA TYR A 74 -0.19 33.24 8.37
C TYR A 74 0.57 33.36 7.04
N THR A 75 1.89 33.16 7.11
CA THR A 75 2.69 32.75 5.95
C THR A 75 2.81 31.24 6.00
N VAL A 76 2.13 30.54 5.09
CA VAL A 76 2.10 29.08 5.06
C VAL A 76 2.89 28.57 3.87
N LEU A 77 3.84 27.67 4.13
CA LEU A 77 4.65 27.05 3.08
C LEU A 77 4.65 25.53 3.25
N ILE A 78 4.33 24.80 2.19
CA ILE A 78 4.76 23.41 2.05
C ILE A 78 6.09 23.35 1.31
N SER A 79 7.01 22.53 1.81
CA SER A 79 8.27 22.22 1.12
C SER A 79 8.59 20.73 1.27
N SER A 80 8.84 20.04 0.14
CA SER A 80 9.38 18.68 0.19
C SER A 80 10.87 18.77 0.46
N ILE A 81 11.31 18.13 1.54
CA ILE A 81 12.72 18.05 1.90
C ILE A 81 13.38 16.76 1.41
N GLN A 82 12.73 16.01 0.50
CA GLN A 82 13.28 14.78 -0.05
C GLN A 82 14.70 14.90 -0.62
N PRO A 83 15.09 15.99 -1.32
CA PRO A 83 16.46 16.15 -1.80
C PRO A 83 17.52 16.13 -0.68
N ALA A 84 17.15 16.47 0.55
CA ALA A 84 18.06 16.45 1.69
C ALA A 84 18.56 15.04 2.05
N ALA A 85 17.90 13.98 1.56
CA ALA A 85 18.39 12.61 1.68
C ALA A 85 19.74 12.37 0.97
N GLN A 86 20.14 13.25 0.04
CA GLN A 86 21.45 13.18 -0.64
C GLN A 86 22.61 13.71 0.22
N GLY A 87 22.31 14.41 1.32
CA GLY A 87 23.34 14.96 2.21
C GLY A 87 24.15 13.84 2.87
N GLN A 88 25.47 13.87 2.71
CA GLN A 88 26.38 12.85 3.22
C GLN A 88 26.53 12.89 4.74
N ASN A 89 26.17 14.02 5.35
CA ASN A 89 26.18 14.24 6.78
C ASN A 89 25.04 15.18 7.19
N PRO A 90 24.73 15.26 8.50
CA PRO A 90 23.64 16.10 8.99
C PRO A 90 23.72 17.58 8.59
N ILE A 91 24.91 18.18 8.54
CA ILE A 91 25.05 19.60 8.20
C ILE A 91 24.67 19.83 6.74
N GLU A 92 25.17 18.98 5.85
CA GLU A 92 24.86 19.02 4.43
C GLU A 92 23.37 18.78 4.16
N ALA A 93 22.77 17.76 4.80
CA ALA A 93 21.35 17.47 4.68
C ALA A 93 20.48 18.67 5.11
N MET A 94 20.82 19.30 6.24
CA MET A 94 20.07 20.46 6.76
C MET A 94 20.24 21.70 5.89
N LYS A 95 21.41 21.86 5.24
CA LYS A 95 21.62 22.90 4.23
C LYS A 95 20.78 22.67 2.98
N ILE A 96 20.72 21.44 2.47
CA ILE A 96 19.88 21.08 1.33
C ILE A 96 18.39 21.29 1.67
N ALA A 97 17.95 20.90 2.87
CA ALA A 97 16.58 21.14 3.31
C ALA A 97 16.22 22.64 3.32
N ALA A 98 17.15 23.50 3.77
CA ALA A 98 16.96 24.95 3.70
C ALA A 98 16.91 25.48 2.25
N MET A 99 17.67 24.89 1.32
CA MET A 99 17.61 25.24 -0.11
C MET A 99 16.26 24.87 -0.74
N CYS A 100 15.67 23.73 -0.34
CA CYS A 100 14.30 23.37 -0.75
C CYS A 100 13.30 24.43 -0.27
N ILE A 101 13.38 24.82 1.00
CA ILE A 101 12.51 25.87 1.59
C ILE A 101 12.70 27.21 0.86
N GLU A 102 13.95 27.58 0.56
CA GLU A 102 14.28 28.79 -0.20
C GLU A 102 13.66 28.79 -1.60
N GLN A 103 13.76 27.67 -2.31
CA GLN A 103 13.19 27.53 -3.65
C GLN A 103 11.66 27.58 -3.61
N ASP A 104 11.04 26.85 -2.69
CA ASP A 104 9.59 26.76 -2.58
C ASP A 104 8.97 28.08 -2.09
N SER A 105 9.65 28.81 -1.21
CA SER A 105 9.18 30.13 -0.75
C SER A 105 9.09 31.12 -1.92
N ARG A 106 10.07 31.12 -2.82
CA ARG A 106 10.04 31.96 -4.03
C ARG A 106 8.97 31.54 -5.03
N LEU A 107 8.59 30.27 -5.03
CA LEU A 107 7.57 29.73 -5.92
C LEU A 107 6.15 30.03 -5.45
N TYR A 108 5.89 29.88 -4.14
CA TYR A 108 4.53 29.90 -3.59
C TYR A 108 4.19 31.15 -2.79
N LEU A 109 5.17 31.91 -2.32
CA LEU A 109 4.96 33.07 -1.45
C LEU A 109 5.24 34.40 -2.18
N PRO A 110 4.57 35.50 -1.78
CA PRO A 110 4.95 36.83 -2.24
C PRO A 110 6.33 37.22 -1.71
N GLU A 111 7.01 38.13 -2.43
CA GLU A 111 8.39 38.56 -2.12
C GLU A 111 8.60 39.03 -0.68
N ALA A 112 7.60 39.73 -0.12
CA ALA A 112 7.64 40.20 1.26
C ALA A 112 7.65 39.08 2.32
N GLU A 113 7.33 37.84 1.93
CA GLU A 113 7.22 36.67 2.80
C GLU A 113 8.28 35.59 2.48
N TRP A 114 9.21 35.87 1.57
CA TRP A 114 10.26 34.93 1.20
C TRP A 114 11.17 34.57 2.38
N SER A 115 11.64 33.32 2.37
CA SER A 115 12.68 32.90 3.29
C SER A 115 14.04 33.51 2.91
N PRO A 116 15.02 33.56 3.84
CA PRO A 116 16.36 34.06 3.56
C PRO A 116 17.05 33.26 2.44
N THR A 117 18.02 33.88 1.77
CA THR A 117 18.92 33.16 0.86
C THR A 117 19.86 32.27 1.68
N VAL A 118 19.96 30.97 1.37
CA VAL A 118 20.80 30.03 2.12
C VAL A 118 22.27 30.43 2.14
N SER A 119 22.79 31.03 1.06
CA SER A 119 24.17 31.50 1.00
C SER A 119 24.50 32.65 1.96
N GLU A 120 23.49 33.36 2.45
CA GLU A 120 23.64 34.46 3.41
C GLU A 120 23.67 33.95 4.86
N VAL A 121 23.40 32.66 5.08
CA VAL A 121 23.34 32.03 6.40
C VAL A 121 24.50 31.06 6.58
N SER A 122 25.15 31.12 7.74
CA SER A 122 26.15 30.12 8.13
C SER A 122 25.46 28.82 8.54
N PHE A 123 25.90 27.68 7.99
CA PHE A 123 25.38 26.34 8.31
C PHE A 123 26.39 25.50 9.11
N PRO A 124 26.59 25.76 10.42
CA PRO A 124 27.17 24.79 11.34
C PRO A 124 26.10 23.77 11.77
N GLU A 125 26.34 23.03 12.85
CA GLU A 125 25.47 21.94 13.33
C GLU A 125 24.01 22.38 13.62
N ASN A 126 23.77 23.67 13.88
CA ASN A 126 22.44 24.26 14.07
C ASN A 126 22.00 25.19 12.92
N GLY A 127 22.54 25.00 11.72
CA GLY A 127 22.31 25.86 10.55
C GLY A 127 20.84 26.02 10.18
N LEU A 128 20.07 24.93 10.11
CA LEU A 128 18.64 24.99 9.78
C LEU A 128 17.85 25.70 10.89
N GLN A 129 18.18 25.48 12.16
CA GLN A 129 17.59 26.24 13.26
C GLN A 129 17.77 27.74 13.02
N ARG A 130 19.00 28.21 12.78
CA ARG A 130 19.30 29.64 12.56
C ARG A 130 18.58 30.20 11.34
N TYR A 131 18.57 29.44 10.25
CA TYR A 131 17.86 29.80 9.03
C TYR A 131 16.37 30.06 9.27
N LEU A 132 15.69 29.15 9.96
CA LEU A 132 14.27 29.29 10.30
C LEU A 132 14.00 30.39 11.32
N GLN A 133 14.91 30.63 12.27
CA GLN A 133 14.84 31.75 13.21
C GLN A 133 14.90 33.09 12.45
N GLN A 134 15.87 33.24 11.55
CA GLN A 134 16.04 34.45 10.74
C GLN A 134 14.82 34.71 9.86
N TRP A 135 14.25 33.67 9.24
CA TRP A 135 13.02 33.81 8.48
C TRP A 135 11.89 34.32 9.38
N SER A 136 11.67 33.68 10.54
CA SER A 136 10.57 34.02 11.44
C SER A 136 10.66 35.44 12.03
N LEU A 137 11.87 35.96 12.23
CA LEU A 137 12.09 37.32 12.73
C LEU A 137 11.85 38.40 11.67
N ASN A 138 12.12 38.08 10.41
CA ASN A 138 12.01 39.04 9.31
C ASN A 138 10.69 38.94 8.53
N ASN A 139 9.94 37.85 8.71
CA ASN A 139 8.69 37.61 8.02
C ASN A 139 7.55 38.46 8.64
N PRO A 140 6.68 39.08 7.82
CA PRO A 140 5.64 39.99 8.31
C PRO A 140 4.52 39.28 9.09
N LYS A 141 4.39 37.96 8.95
CA LYS A 141 3.34 37.14 9.57
C LYS A 141 3.94 35.94 10.33
N PRO A 142 3.20 35.33 11.28
CA PRO A 142 3.62 34.07 11.85
C PRO A 142 3.70 32.97 10.78
N ILE A 143 4.78 32.19 10.80
CA ILE A 143 5.04 31.15 9.79
C ILE A 143 4.41 29.82 10.20
N VAL A 144 3.72 29.17 9.28
CA VAL A 144 3.30 27.77 9.36
C VAL A 144 4.07 26.98 8.31
N LEU A 145 4.96 26.08 8.75
CA LEU A 145 5.82 25.32 7.85
C LEU A 145 5.36 23.85 7.78
N LEU A 146 5.02 23.38 6.58
CA LEU A 146 4.68 21.98 6.31
C LEU A 146 5.88 21.33 5.60
N LEU A 147 6.61 20.49 6.31
CA LEU A 147 7.73 19.74 5.75
C LEU A 147 7.22 18.40 5.22
N ASP A 148 7.27 18.21 3.90
CA ASP A 148 6.85 16.97 3.24
C ASP A 148 8.01 16.02 3.01
N GLU A 149 7.68 14.72 2.94
CA GLU A 149 8.62 13.62 2.75
C GLU A 149 9.76 13.59 3.79
N VAL A 150 9.48 13.92 5.05
CA VAL A 150 10.50 13.90 6.12
C VAL A 150 11.07 12.50 6.36
N ASP A 151 10.33 11.45 5.97
CA ASP A 151 10.72 10.04 6.05
C ASP A 151 11.80 9.64 5.03
N SER A 152 12.12 10.52 4.09
CA SER A 152 13.25 10.35 3.17
C SER A 152 14.61 10.46 3.88
N LEU A 153 14.68 11.21 4.99
CA LEU A 153 15.89 11.36 5.78
C LEU A 153 16.16 10.08 6.57
N GLN A 154 17.36 9.55 6.43
CA GLN A 154 17.80 8.37 7.16
C GLN A 154 18.58 8.78 8.43
N ASP A 155 18.33 8.02 9.49
CA ASP A 155 19.10 7.94 10.72
C ASP A 155 19.58 9.28 11.29
N ASP A 156 20.88 9.58 11.18
CA ASP A 156 21.49 10.77 11.77
C ASP A 156 20.96 12.08 11.17
N ASN A 157 20.62 12.09 9.86
CA ASN A 157 20.06 13.26 9.20
C ASN A 157 18.65 13.57 9.74
N PHE A 158 17.84 12.53 9.99
CA PHE A 158 16.52 12.69 10.58
C PHE A 158 16.60 13.13 12.05
N LEU A 159 17.52 12.57 12.83
CA LEU A 159 17.75 13.00 14.21
C LEU A 159 18.19 14.46 14.30
N ALA A 160 19.10 14.88 13.42
CA ALA A 160 19.57 16.27 13.38
C ALA A 160 18.44 17.26 13.07
N LEU A 161 17.54 16.92 12.13
CA LEU A 161 16.32 17.68 11.88
C LEU A 161 15.51 17.85 13.18
N LEU A 162 15.15 16.73 13.83
CA LEU A 162 14.31 16.77 15.04
C LEU A 162 14.95 17.57 16.19
N TYR A 163 16.27 17.45 16.39
CA TYR A 163 16.97 18.21 17.43
C TYR A 163 16.89 19.73 17.18
N GLN A 164 17.13 20.15 15.93
CA GLN A 164 17.08 21.57 15.56
C GLN A 164 15.67 22.14 15.65
N LEU A 165 14.66 21.38 15.19
CA LEU A 165 13.26 21.78 15.31
C LEU A 165 12.82 21.91 16.77
N ARG A 166 13.20 20.95 17.63
CA ARG A 166 12.84 20.97 19.06
C ARG A 166 13.51 22.14 19.78
N SER A 167 14.80 22.37 19.51
CA SER A 167 15.56 23.50 20.04
C SER A 167 14.88 24.83 19.69
N GLY A 168 14.53 25.01 18.41
CA GLY A 168 13.82 26.21 17.93
C GLY A 168 12.44 26.39 18.56
N PHE A 169 11.65 25.31 18.65
CA PHE A 169 10.32 25.32 19.27
C PHE A 169 10.35 25.83 20.72
N VAL A 170 11.30 25.32 21.53
CA VAL A 170 11.47 25.76 22.93
C VAL A 170 11.86 27.24 23.02
N GLY A 171 12.69 27.72 22.09
CA GLY A 171 13.18 29.10 22.06
C GLY A 171 12.25 30.12 21.39
N ARG A 172 11.16 29.69 20.73
CA ARG A 172 10.40 30.49 19.76
C ARG A 172 9.94 31.85 20.24
N TYR A 173 9.49 31.95 21.50
CA TYR A 173 8.91 33.18 22.05
C TYR A 173 9.94 34.30 22.25
N LYS A 174 11.23 33.95 22.37
CA LYS A 174 12.32 34.91 22.58
C LYS A 174 13.22 35.08 21.36
N GLN A 175 13.40 34.01 20.58
CA GLN A 175 14.38 33.96 19.50
C GLN A 175 13.75 34.02 18.10
N GLY A 176 12.41 33.98 18.02
CA GLY A 176 11.69 33.82 16.75
C GLY A 176 11.84 32.40 16.20
N PHE A 177 10.76 31.76 15.80
CA PHE A 177 10.77 30.45 15.13
C PHE A 177 9.39 30.21 14.50
N PRO A 178 9.23 29.28 13.53
CA PRO A 178 7.92 29.01 12.96
C PRO A 178 6.87 28.73 14.02
N HIS A 179 5.72 29.41 13.89
CA HIS A 179 4.62 29.41 14.83
C HIS A 179 4.04 28.00 15.01
N ALA A 180 3.79 27.32 13.89
CA ALA A 180 3.35 25.94 13.83
C ALA A 180 4.16 25.18 12.76
N MET A 181 4.26 23.87 12.92
CA MET A 181 4.96 23.02 11.96
C MET A 181 4.27 21.67 11.79
N GLY A 182 4.03 21.27 10.55
CA GLY A 182 3.54 19.96 10.18
C GLY A 182 4.65 19.12 9.59
N LEU A 183 4.96 17.96 10.18
CA LEU A 183 5.88 16.99 9.61
C LEU A 183 5.07 15.91 8.88
N ILE A 184 5.26 15.79 7.56
CA ILE A 184 4.47 14.91 6.71
C ILE A 184 5.34 13.76 6.23
N GLY A 185 4.85 12.53 6.40
CA GLY A 185 5.59 11.33 5.96
C GLY A 185 4.81 10.03 6.07
N LEU A 186 5.51 8.90 6.01
CA LEU A 186 4.88 7.57 6.08
C LEU A 186 4.54 7.10 7.49
N ARG A 187 5.28 7.56 8.49
CA ARG A 187 5.21 7.03 9.86
C ARG A 187 5.10 8.13 10.88
N ASP A 188 4.64 7.73 12.06
CA ASP A 188 4.72 8.57 13.24
C ASP A 188 6.21 8.79 13.61
N VAL A 189 6.58 10.02 13.99
CA VAL A 189 7.90 10.38 14.52
C VAL A 189 8.36 9.45 15.67
N ARG A 190 7.44 8.94 16.50
CA ARG A 190 7.69 7.97 17.58
C ARG A 190 8.16 6.61 17.06
N ASP A 191 7.69 6.18 15.90
CA ASP A 191 8.07 4.88 15.31
C ASP A 191 9.56 4.85 14.92
N TYR A 192 10.15 6.01 14.64
CA TYR A 192 11.59 6.13 14.37
C TYR A 192 12.45 5.89 15.62
N LYS A 193 11.91 6.15 16.81
CA LYS A 193 12.64 5.90 18.07
C LYS A 193 12.99 4.42 18.21
N ILE A 194 12.07 3.54 17.82
CA ILE A 194 12.22 2.08 17.91
C ILE A 194 13.32 1.60 16.95
N ARG A 195 13.32 2.09 15.71
CA ARG A 195 14.34 1.74 14.70
C ARG A 195 15.74 2.20 15.08
N LEU A 196 15.86 3.42 15.62
CA LEU A 196 17.16 4.05 15.88
C LEU A 196 17.77 3.61 17.21
N ARG A 197 16.99 3.03 18.13
CA ARG A 197 17.47 2.59 19.45
C ARG A 197 16.73 1.33 19.94
N PRO A 198 17.12 0.13 19.45
CA PRO A 198 16.53 -1.14 19.90
C PRO A 198 16.79 -1.44 21.40
N ASP A 199 17.93 -0.99 21.96
CA ASP A 199 18.45 -1.48 23.25
C ASP A 199 18.34 -0.53 24.47
N SER A 200 17.65 0.61 24.41
CA SER A 200 17.73 1.56 25.53
C SER A 200 16.63 1.35 26.57
N GLN A 201 17.02 0.70 27.68
CA GLN A 201 16.53 1.04 29.02
C GLN A 201 16.36 2.56 29.13
N SER A 202 15.18 2.97 29.57
CA SER A 202 14.79 4.34 29.81
C SER A 202 15.83 5.10 30.64
N MET A 203 16.48 6.08 30.01
CA MET A 203 16.96 7.26 30.72
C MET A 203 16.24 8.48 30.14
N GLY A 204 15.28 8.96 30.93
CA GLY A 204 14.42 10.09 30.60
C GLY A 204 15.16 11.41 30.52
N THR A 205 14.44 12.42 30.02
CA THR A 205 14.69 13.88 30.05
C THR A 205 15.12 14.62 28.76
N GLY A 206 15.24 13.97 27.58
CA GLY A 206 15.66 14.70 26.35
C GLY A 206 15.23 14.17 24.97
N SER A 207 14.18 13.35 24.87
CA SER A 207 13.80 12.71 23.59
C SER A 207 13.37 13.72 22.51
N PRO A 208 14.08 13.86 21.37
CA PRO A 208 13.69 14.79 20.29
C PRO A 208 12.31 14.46 19.69
N PHE A 209 11.81 13.25 19.92
CA PHE A 209 10.52 12.75 19.44
C PHE A 209 9.29 13.34 20.18
N ASN A 210 9.47 14.01 21.33
CA ASN A 210 8.39 14.70 22.07
C ASN A 210 8.20 16.16 21.60
N ILE A 211 8.32 16.42 20.30
CA ILE A 211 8.15 17.77 19.73
C ILE A 211 6.69 18.10 19.39
N LYS A 212 5.83 17.09 19.27
CA LYS A 212 4.48 17.23 18.70
C LYS A 212 3.35 17.09 19.72
N ALA A 213 2.25 17.78 19.45
CA ALA A 213 0.98 17.64 20.17
C ALA A 213 0.16 16.44 19.69
N GLU A 214 0.07 16.23 18.37
CA GLU A 214 -0.83 15.22 17.78
C GLU A 214 -0.23 14.56 16.53
N SER A 215 -0.66 13.32 16.27
CA SER A 215 -0.40 12.57 15.04
C SER A 215 -1.71 12.33 14.32
N LEU A 216 -1.81 12.91 13.14
CA LEU A 216 -3.00 12.87 12.30
C LEU A 216 -2.80 11.85 11.20
N PHE A 217 -3.73 10.90 11.10
CA PHE A 217 -3.71 9.87 10.07
C PHE A 217 -4.63 10.25 8.90
N VAL A 218 -4.09 10.33 7.68
CA VAL A 218 -4.94 10.50 6.49
C VAL A 218 -5.57 9.15 6.17
N ASP A 219 -6.83 9.00 6.55
CA ASP A 219 -7.57 7.77 6.40
C ASP A 219 -8.00 7.51 4.95
N ARG A 220 -8.56 6.34 4.68
CA ARG A 220 -9.09 5.94 3.38
C ARG A 220 -10.33 6.75 3.01
N LEU A 221 -10.66 6.76 1.73
CA LEU A 221 -11.91 7.32 1.25
C LEU A 221 -13.08 6.49 1.77
N THR A 222 -14.11 7.16 2.27
CA THR A 222 -15.39 6.51 2.57
C THR A 222 -16.13 6.14 1.28
N GLU A 223 -17.15 5.29 1.38
CA GLU A 223 -18.01 4.98 0.23
C GLU A 223 -18.66 6.24 -0.36
N GLU A 224 -19.13 7.15 0.51
CA GLU A 224 -19.70 8.44 0.10
C GLU A 224 -18.67 9.31 -0.65
N GLU A 225 -17.42 9.31 -0.20
CA GLU A 225 -16.32 10.02 -0.86
C GLU A 225 -15.95 9.41 -2.21
N ILE A 226 -15.96 8.08 -2.33
CA ILE A 226 -15.75 7.39 -3.61
C ILE A 226 -16.88 7.73 -4.59
N VAL A 227 -18.15 7.66 -4.15
CA VAL A 227 -19.30 8.04 -4.96
C VAL A 227 -19.16 9.48 -5.43
N THR A 228 -18.86 10.40 -4.51
CA THR A 228 -18.65 11.82 -4.82
C THR A 228 -17.55 12.03 -5.85
N LEU A 229 -16.42 11.32 -5.71
CA LEU A 229 -15.30 11.41 -6.64
C LEU A 229 -15.69 10.94 -8.05
N LEU A 230 -16.35 9.79 -8.17
CA LEU A 230 -16.76 9.23 -9.46
C LEU A 230 -17.86 10.06 -10.12
N GLN A 231 -18.77 10.63 -9.31
CA GLN A 231 -19.85 11.49 -9.78
C GLN A 231 -19.34 12.76 -10.47
N GLN A 232 -18.21 13.33 -10.03
CA GLN A 232 -17.59 14.48 -10.71
C GLN A 232 -17.28 14.18 -12.18
N HIS A 233 -16.85 12.96 -12.51
CA HIS A 233 -16.64 12.54 -13.90
C HIS A 233 -17.96 12.42 -14.65
N SER A 234 -18.95 11.75 -14.06
CA SER A 234 -20.28 11.58 -14.66
C SER A 234 -20.93 12.92 -14.99
N GLU A 235 -20.85 13.90 -14.08
CA GLU A 235 -21.39 15.24 -14.27
C GLU A 235 -20.63 16.03 -15.34
N ALA A 236 -19.30 15.91 -15.37
CA ALA A 236 -18.46 16.65 -16.32
C ALA A 236 -18.52 16.10 -17.75
N THR A 237 -18.82 14.81 -17.92
CA THR A 237 -18.73 14.12 -19.22
C THR A 237 -20.06 13.60 -19.75
N GLY A 238 -21.05 13.42 -18.88
CA GLY A 238 -22.30 12.72 -19.18
C GLY A 238 -22.18 11.19 -19.16
N GLN A 239 -20.99 10.62 -18.88
CA GLN A 239 -20.74 9.19 -18.85
C GLN A 239 -21.06 8.61 -17.46
N PRO A 240 -22.13 7.80 -17.30
CA PRO A 240 -22.50 7.29 -15.98
C PRO A 240 -21.69 6.06 -15.57
N PHE A 241 -21.44 5.94 -14.26
CA PHE A 241 -21.08 4.69 -13.61
C PHE A 241 -22.35 3.99 -13.11
N GLU A 242 -22.48 2.70 -13.38
CA GLU A 242 -23.56 1.91 -12.80
C GLU A 242 -23.36 1.72 -11.28
N PRO A 243 -24.44 1.59 -10.49
CA PRO A 243 -24.33 1.38 -9.05
C PRO A 243 -23.46 0.18 -8.67
N GLN A 244 -23.58 -0.93 -9.43
CA GLN A 244 -22.78 -2.12 -9.20
C GLN A 244 -21.29 -1.87 -9.49
N ALA A 245 -20.94 -1.09 -10.53
CA ALA A 245 -19.56 -0.72 -10.81
C ALA A 245 -18.94 0.08 -9.65
N ILE A 246 -19.70 1.02 -9.08
CA ILE A 246 -19.25 1.81 -7.93
C ILE A 246 -19.04 0.91 -6.70
N ALA A 247 -20.00 0.02 -6.42
CA ALA A 247 -19.91 -0.91 -5.29
C ALA A 247 -18.70 -1.84 -5.40
N THR A 248 -18.49 -2.47 -6.56
CA THR A 248 -17.35 -3.36 -6.81
C THR A 248 -16.02 -2.60 -6.75
N LEU A 249 -15.97 -1.35 -7.26
CA LEU A 249 -14.77 -0.51 -7.15
C LEU A 249 -14.47 -0.16 -5.68
N ALA A 250 -15.48 0.22 -4.90
CA ALA A 250 -15.33 0.52 -3.48
C ALA A 250 -14.83 -0.73 -2.71
N GLU A 251 -15.41 -1.89 -3.00
CA GLU A 251 -15.02 -3.17 -2.38
C GLU A 251 -13.56 -3.54 -2.71
N LEU A 252 -13.18 -3.51 -3.99
CA LEU A 252 -11.84 -3.91 -4.44
C LEU A 252 -10.73 -2.99 -3.93
N THR A 253 -11.04 -1.69 -3.80
CA THR A 253 -10.06 -0.69 -3.38
C THR A 253 -10.04 -0.47 -1.88
N GLN A 254 -11.12 -0.84 -1.18
CA GLN A 254 -11.38 -0.54 0.23
C GLN A 254 -11.07 0.93 0.58
N GLY A 255 -11.41 1.86 -0.32
CA GLY A 255 -11.21 3.30 -0.12
C GLY A 255 -9.78 3.81 -0.33
N GLN A 256 -8.83 2.98 -0.77
CA GLN A 256 -7.48 3.48 -1.03
C GLN A 256 -7.48 4.45 -2.22
N ALA A 257 -7.24 5.74 -1.95
CA ALA A 257 -7.40 6.84 -2.90
C ALA A 257 -6.69 6.62 -4.25
N TRP A 258 -5.45 6.10 -4.23
CA TRP A 258 -4.73 5.80 -5.46
C TRP A 258 -5.37 4.68 -6.27
N LEU A 259 -5.79 3.57 -5.63
CA LEU A 259 -6.44 2.45 -6.34
C LEU A 259 -7.77 2.89 -6.95
N VAL A 260 -8.54 3.71 -6.24
CA VAL A 260 -9.80 4.30 -6.75
C VAL A 260 -9.53 5.10 -8.03
N ASN A 261 -8.55 6.01 -8.00
CA ASN A 261 -8.19 6.80 -9.18
C ASN A 261 -7.57 5.94 -10.28
N ALA A 262 -6.75 4.94 -9.95
CA ALA A 262 -6.07 4.09 -10.92
C ALA A 262 -7.06 3.23 -11.71
N LEU A 263 -8.04 2.62 -11.03
CA LEU A 263 -9.11 1.87 -11.70
C LEU A 263 -9.96 2.81 -12.56
N ALA A 264 -10.47 3.92 -12.00
CA ALA A 264 -11.31 4.85 -12.75
C ALA A 264 -10.60 5.44 -13.97
N HIS A 265 -9.33 5.84 -13.81
CA HIS A 265 -8.49 6.31 -14.91
C HIS A 265 -8.32 5.23 -15.99
N HIS A 266 -8.01 4.00 -15.60
CA HIS A 266 -7.80 2.92 -16.55
C HIS A 266 -9.08 2.60 -17.34
N ILE A 267 -10.22 2.54 -16.65
CA ILE A 267 -11.52 2.30 -17.31
C ILE A 267 -11.79 3.39 -18.35
N VAL A 268 -11.77 4.65 -17.93
CA VAL A 268 -12.17 5.77 -18.80
C VAL A 268 -11.18 5.97 -19.96
N GLN A 269 -9.87 5.98 -19.68
CA GLN A 269 -8.86 6.40 -20.65
C GLN A 269 -8.28 5.24 -21.46
N ARG A 270 -8.27 4.01 -20.93
CA ARG A 270 -7.62 2.87 -21.58
C ARG A 270 -8.61 1.85 -22.10
N LEU A 271 -9.56 1.40 -21.28
CA LEU A 271 -10.54 0.40 -21.70
C LEU A 271 -11.58 0.99 -22.65
N LEU A 272 -12.12 2.16 -22.30
CA LEU A 272 -13.14 2.84 -23.09
C LEU A 272 -12.56 3.89 -24.04
N GLU A 273 -11.23 4.06 -24.08
CA GLU A 273 -10.54 4.99 -24.99
C GLU A 273 -11.09 6.43 -24.97
N GLY A 274 -11.68 6.86 -23.85
CA GLY A 274 -12.33 8.17 -23.71
C GLY A 274 -13.72 8.27 -24.34
N ASP A 275 -14.32 7.17 -24.78
CA ASP A 275 -15.69 7.13 -25.29
C ASP A 275 -16.71 7.28 -24.16
N VAL A 276 -17.23 8.50 -24.04
CA VAL A 276 -18.24 8.87 -23.03
C VAL A 276 -19.64 8.36 -23.33
N GLY A 277 -19.88 7.79 -24.52
CA GLY A 277 -21.17 7.21 -24.90
C GLY A 277 -21.43 5.84 -24.27
N GLN A 278 -20.39 5.18 -23.75
CA GLN A 278 -20.50 3.87 -23.11
C GLN A 278 -20.67 3.99 -21.59
N ILE A 279 -21.61 3.23 -21.06
CA ILE A 279 -21.85 3.13 -19.62
C ILE A 279 -20.70 2.37 -18.96
N ILE A 280 -20.24 2.82 -17.80
CA ILE A 280 -19.22 2.13 -17.04
C ILE A 280 -19.88 1.05 -16.16
N THR A 281 -19.63 -0.21 -16.49
CA THR A 281 -20.23 -1.40 -15.87
C THR A 281 -19.27 -2.07 -14.88
N GLU A 282 -19.79 -3.01 -14.08
CA GLU A 282 -18.99 -3.86 -13.20
C GLU A 282 -17.91 -4.65 -13.95
N ALA A 283 -18.21 -5.12 -15.16
CA ALA A 283 -17.25 -5.86 -15.99
C ALA A 283 -16.01 -5.02 -16.32
N HIS A 284 -16.17 -3.71 -16.57
CA HIS A 284 -15.05 -2.80 -16.79
C HIS A 284 -14.16 -2.67 -15.54
N VAL A 285 -14.74 -2.71 -14.34
CA VAL A 285 -13.98 -2.65 -13.08
C VAL A 285 -13.10 -3.88 -12.91
N TRP A 286 -13.65 -5.08 -13.17
CA TRP A 286 -12.86 -6.32 -13.14
C TRP A 286 -11.76 -6.33 -14.20
N GLN A 287 -12.04 -5.89 -15.43
CA GLN A 287 -11.02 -5.77 -16.47
C GLN A 287 -9.90 -4.79 -16.07
N ALA A 288 -10.26 -3.65 -15.49
CA ALA A 288 -9.28 -2.66 -15.05
C ALA A 288 -8.43 -3.15 -13.87
N LYS A 289 -9.03 -3.91 -12.95
CA LYS A 289 -8.32 -4.60 -11.87
C LYS A 289 -7.27 -5.56 -12.45
N GLU A 290 -7.65 -6.45 -13.37
CA GLU A 290 -6.71 -7.40 -13.98
C GLU A 290 -5.59 -6.68 -14.74
N ALA A 291 -5.92 -5.62 -15.49
CA ALA A 291 -4.91 -4.82 -16.17
C ALA A 291 -3.94 -4.13 -15.21
N LEU A 292 -4.42 -3.64 -14.06
CA LEU A 292 -3.58 -3.04 -13.02
C LEU A 292 -2.60 -4.06 -12.44
N ILE A 293 -3.05 -5.29 -12.20
CA ILE A 293 -2.23 -6.40 -11.67
C ILE A 293 -1.12 -6.77 -12.67
N LEU A 294 -1.42 -6.78 -13.97
CA LEU A 294 -0.46 -7.09 -15.02
C LEU A 294 0.58 -5.98 -15.24
N ARG A 295 0.19 -4.70 -15.10
CA ARG A 295 1.03 -3.55 -15.50
C ARG A 295 2.26 -3.33 -14.60
N ARG A 296 2.30 -3.90 -13.38
CA ARG A 296 3.36 -3.64 -12.37
C ARG A 296 3.67 -2.15 -12.22
N ASP A 297 2.70 -1.39 -11.76
CA ASP A 297 2.90 0.04 -11.55
C ASP A 297 4.04 0.34 -10.55
N THR A 298 4.78 1.42 -10.77
CA THR A 298 5.93 1.85 -9.94
C THR A 298 5.58 1.97 -8.44
N HIS A 299 4.33 2.33 -8.13
CA HIS A 299 3.85 2.33 -6.75
C HIS A 299 3.92 0.94 -6.12
N LEU A 300 3.43 -0.07 -6.85
CA LEU A 300 3.46 -1.45 -6.43
C LEU A 300 4.90 -1.92 -6.29
N ASP A 301 5.80 -1.59 -7.23
CA ASP A 301 7.23 -1.91 -7.12
C ASP A 301 7.84 -1.40 -5.81
N SER A 302 7.50 -0.16 -5.41
CA SER A 302 7.99 0.40 -4.16
C SER A 302 7.46 -0.31 -2.91
N LEU A 303 6.25 -0.88 -2.97
CA LEU A 303 5.70 -1.73 -1.91
C LEU A 303 6.33 -3.13 -1.93
N ILE A 304 6.64 -3.66 -3.10
CA ILE A 304 7.28 -4.95 -3.31
C ILE A 304 8.67 -4.97 -2.67
N ASP A 305 9.46 -3.92 -2.83
CA ASP A 305 10.75 -3.83 -2.16
C ASP A 305 10.65 -3.88 -0.64
N LYS A 306 9.54 -3.40 -0.07
CA LYS A 306 9.28 -3.51 1.38
C LYS A 306 8.97 -4.92 1.85
N LEU A 307 8.50 -5.81 0.97
CA LEU A 307 8.26 -7.22 1.30
C LEU A 307 9.55 -7.98 1.65
N LYS A 308 10.72 -7.47 1.24
CA LYS A 308 12.03 -8.05 1.56
C LYS A 308 12.48 -7.76 2.99
N GLU A 309 11.89 -6.75 3.66
CA GLU A 309 12.26 -6.41 5.03
C GLU A 309 11.80 -7.52 6.01
N PRO A 310 12.66 -8.03 6.91
CA PRO A 310 12.34 -9.19 7.76
C PRO A 310 11.03 -9.04 8.56
N GLN A 311 10.82 -7.87 9.17
CA GLN A 311 9.61 -7.53 9.93
C GLN A 311 8.33 -7.53 9.07
N VAL A 312 8.42 -7.11 7.80
CA VAL A 312 7.28 -7.11 6.88
C VAL A 312 7.02 -8.53 6.39
N ARG A 313 8.09 -9.24 6.03
CA ARG A 313 8.03 -10.63 5.57
C ARG A 313 7.32 -11.53 6.57
N GLU A 314 7.62 -11.39 7.85
CA GLU A 314 6.98 -12.16 8.92
C GLU A 314 5.45 -11.95 8.93
N VAL A 315 5.00 -10.69 8.96
CA VAL A 315 3.58 -10.33 8.98
C VAL A 315 2.87 -10.82 7.72
N ILE A 316 3.44 -10.58 6.54
CA ILE A 316 2.83 -10.98 5.26
C ILE A 316 2.77 -12.51 5.15
N THR A 317 3.78 -13.22 5.64
CA THR A 317 3.76 -14.69 5.72
C THR A 317 2.60 -15.19 6.57
N ALA A 318 2.38 -14.60 7.75
CA ALA A 318 1.24 -14.97 8.61
C ALA A 318 -0.12 -14.65 7.97
N VAL A 319 -0.23 -13.53 7.25
CA VAL A 319 -1.45 -13.18 6.50
C VAL A 319 -1.75 -14.20 5.41
N ILE A 320 -0.74 -14.59 4.62
CA ILE A 320 -0.89 -15.60 3.56
C ILE A 320 -1.24 -16.97 4.15
N ASN A 321 -0.62 -17.36 5.27
CA ASN A 321 -0.90 -18.62 5.96
C ASN A 321 -2.25 -18.64 6.71
N GLY A 322 -2.87 -17.48 6.93
CA GLY A 322 -4.03 -17.36 7.82
C GLY A 322 -3.74 -17.75 9.27
N SER A 323 -2.47 -17.76 9.68
CA SER A 323 -2.01 -18.18 11.02
C SER A 323 -1.98 -17.01 11.99
N ALA A 324 -2.33 -17.25 13.26
CA ALA A 324 -2.20 -16.23 14.30
C ALA A 324 -0.73 -15.85 14.52
N PRO A 325 -0.41 -14.56 14.66
CA PRO A 325 0.96 -14.09 14.86
C PRO A 325 1.52 -14.47 16.24
N ASN A 326 2.85 -14.48 16.36
CA ASN A 326 3.51 -14.61 17.66
C ASN A 326 3.47 -13.26 18.40
N PHE A 327 2.72 -13.18 19.50
CA PHE A 327 2.34 -11.91 20.13
C PHE A 327 3.52 -11.09 20.70
N ASP A 328 4.65 -11.71 21.05
CA ASP A 328 5.74 -11.02 21.75
C ASP A 328 6.58 -10.07 20.87
N HIS A 329 6.51 -10.18 19.53
CA HIS A 329 7.30 -9.38 18.58
C HIS A 329 6.47 -8.68 17.48
N TYR A 330 5.14 -8.85 17.48
CA TYR A 330 4.33 -8.51 16.32
C TYR A 330 3.74 -7.09 16.33
N ASP A 331 3.63 -6.42 17.47
CA ASP A 331 2.89 -5.15 17.55
C ASP A 331 3.52 -4.05 16.67
N ASP A 332 4.85 -3.90 16.72
CA ASP A 332 5.57 -2.91 15.92
C ASP A 332 5.58 -3.27 14.43
N ALA A 333 5.75 -4.56 14.10
CA ALA A 333 5.74 -5.04 12.72
C ALA A 333 4.36 -4.88 12.06
N ILE A 334 3.27 -5.16 12.80
CA ILE A 334 1.89 -4.92 12.36
C ILE A 334 1.68 -3.43 12.14
N LEU A 335 2.03 -2.58 13.12
CA LEU A 335 1.85 -1.14 13.00
C LEU A 335 2.62 -0.61 11.78
N TYR A 336 3.83 -1.10 11.56
CA TYR A 336 4.61 -0.74 10.39
C TYR A 336 3.93 -1.19 9.08
N CYS A 337 3.44 -2.43 9.00
CA CYS A 337 2.71 -2.90 7.82
C CYS A 337 1.41 -2.11 7.56
N ARG A 338 0.71 -1.65 8.61
CA ARG A 338 -0.44 -0.73 8.50
C ARG A 338 -0.03 0.63 7.95
N ASN A 339 1.07 1.19 8.46
CA ASN A 339 1.62 2.47 7.99
C ASN A 339 2.10 2.40 6.53
N LEU A 340 2.60 1.24 6.08
CA LEU A 340 2.89 1.00 4.66
C LEU A 340 1.63 0.84 3.81
N GLY A 341 0.47 0.59 4.42
CA GLY A 341 -0.78 0.30 3.74
C GLY A 341 -0.85 -1.12 3.17
N LEU A 342 0.01 -2.04 3.61
CA LEU A 342 0.00 -3.45 3.15
C LEU A 342 -1.14 -4.25 3.79
N ILE A 343 -1.50 -3.91 5.04
CA ILE A 343 -2.57 -4.56 5.79
C ILE A 343 -3.67 -3.58 6.19
N ALA A 344 -4.84 -4.11 6.56
CA ALA A 344 -5.99 -3.33 6.99
C ALA A 344 -5.67 -2.44 8.22
N PRO A 345 -6.19 -1.20 8.27
CA PRO A 345 -5.89 -0.24 9.34
C PRO A 345 -6.43 -0.69 10.69
N HIS A 346 -7.47 -1.52 10.69
CA HIS A 346 -8.11 -2.04 11.89
C HIS A 346 -8.09 -3.57 11.90
N PRO A 347 -8.18 -4.20 13.09
CA PRO A 347 -8.36 -5.65 13.19
C PRO A 347 -9.57 -6.15 12.37
N PRO A 348 -9.54 -7.39 11.87
CA PRO A 348 -8.43 -8.36 11.99
C PRO A 348 -7.25 -8.03 11.06
N VAL A 349 -6.08 -8.63 11.32
CA VAL A 349 -4.92 -8.51 10.43
C VAL A 349 -5.22 -9.24 9.12
N ARG A 350 -5.27 -8.50 8.02
CA ARG A 350 -5.52 -9.00 6.66
C ARG A 350 -4.92 -8.03 5.66
N PHE A 351 -4.78 -8.42 4.39
CA PHE A 351 -4.37 -7.49 3.34
C PHE A 351 -5.25 -6.24 3.33
N ALA A 352 -4.66 -5.11 2.97
CA ALA A 352 -5.33 -3.82 3.03
C ALA A 352 -6.59 -3.75 2.16
N ASN A 353 -6.61 -4.48 1.05
CA ASN A 353 -7.70 -4.53 0.09
C ASN A 353 -7.59 -5.81 -0.76
N PRO A 354 -8.70 -6.22 -1.43
CA PRO A 354 -8.70 -7.38 -2.34
C PRO A 354 -7.65 -7.33 -3.45
N ILE A 355 -7.30 -6.15 -3.95
CA ILE A 355 -6.27 -6.01 -4.99
C ILE A 355 -4.90 -6.45 -4.47
N TYR A 356 -4.51 -6.02 -3.28
CA TYR A 356 -3.24 -6.41 -2.65
C TYR A 356 -3.21 -7.88 -2.25
N GLN A 357 -4.36 -8.42 -1.87
CA GLN A 357 -4.54 -9.84 -1.60
C GLN A 357 -4.15 -10.72 -2.81
N GLU A 358 -4.26 -10.18 -4.03
CA GLU A 358 -3.87 -10.88 -5.25
C GLU A 358 -2.48 -10.50 -5.76
N ILE A 359 -2.15 -9.21 -5.77
CA ILE A 359 -0.86 -8.70 -6.28
C ILE A 359 0.31 -9.24 -5.48
N ILE A 360 0.25 -9.15 -4.14
CA ILE A 360 1.40 -9.45 -3.30
C ILE A 360 1.86 -10.89 -3.52
N PRO A 361 1.00 -11.92 -3.39
CA PRO A 361 1.42 -13.27 -3.65
C PRO A 361 1.87 -13.52 -5.09
N ARG A 362 1.23 -12.89 -6.09
CA ARG A 362 1.62 -13.04 -7.51
C ARG A 362 3.02 -12.51 -7.76
N VAL A 363 3.37 -11.39 -7.11
CA VAL A 363 4.73 -10.86 -7.12
C VAL A 363 5.69 -11.84 -6.46
N LEU A 364 5.34 -12.31 -5.27
CA LEU A 364 6.19 -13.25 -4.52
C LEU A 364 6.44 -14.53 -5.32
N SER A 365 5.42 -15.04 -6.03
CA SER A 365 5.49 -16.27 -6.83
C SER A 365 6.05 -16.06 -8.24
N PHE A 366 6.34 -14.83 -8.67
CA PHE A 366 6.75 -14.54 -10.04
C PHE A 366 8.03 -15.28 -10.45
N GLY A 367 9.03 -15.33 -9.56
CA GLY A 367 10.28 -16.06 -9.82
C GLY A 367 10.05 -17.55 -10.08
N PHE A 368 9.06 -18.16 -9.40
CA PHE A 368 8.64 -19.53 -9.70
C PHE A 368 7.98 -19.62 -11.06
N GLN A 369 7.04 -18.72 -11.37
CA GLN A 369 6.31 -18.74 -12.64
C GLN A 369 7.24 -18.71 -13.86
N GLU A 370 8.28 -17.88 -13.84
CA GLU A 370 9.28 -17.78 -14.91
C GLU A 370 10.18 -19.02 -15.02
N SER A 371 10.39 -19.70 -13.90
CA SER A 371 11.31 -20.83 -13.82
C SER A 371 10.63 -22.18 -14.09
N ILE A 372 9.29 -22.26 -14.03
CA ILE A 372 8.56 -23.53 -14.21
C ILE A 372 8.80 -24.03 -15.64
N PRO A 373 9.34 -25.27 -15.82
CA PRO A 373 9.59 -25.78 -17.16
C PRO A 373 8.29 -25.88 -17.96
N GLN A 374 8.37 -25.55 -19.25
CA GLN A 374 7.21 -25.63 -20.15
C GLN A 374 6.62 -27.04 -20.19
N ASP A 375 7.46 -28.06 -20.05
CA ASP A 375 7.09 -29.49 -20.05
C ASP A 375 6.13 -29.92 -18.94
N TYR A 376 5.92 -29.10 -17.89
CA TYR A 376 4.91 -29.35 -16.86
C TYR A 376 3.71 -28.41 -16.93
N ALA A 377 3.81 -27.26 -17.60
CA ALA A 377 2.82 -26.19 -17.46
C ALA A 377 2.40 -25.58 -18.82
N ASP A 378 2.42 -26.38 -19.89
CA ASP A 378 1.82 -25.97 -21.16
C ASP A 378 0.29 -26.04 -21.08
N PRO A 379 -0.44 -24.93 -21.30
CA PRO A 379 -1.89 -24.89 -21.18
C PRO A 379 -2.62 -25.91 -22.07
N HIS A 380 -2.04 -26.30 -23.22
CA HIS A 380 -2.70 -27.21 -24.18
C HIS A 380 -2.94 -28.63 -23.64
N TRP A 381 -2.21 -29.06 -22.60
CA TRP A 381 -2.44 -30.38 -22.01
C TRP A 381 -3.62 -30.41 -21.05
N TYR A 382 -3.90 -29.28 -20.40
CA TYR A 382 -4.90 -29.18 -19.34
C TYR A 382 -6.18 -28.52 -19.83
N ILE A 383 -6.13 -27.80 -20.94
CA ILE A 383 -7.28 -27.08 -21.50
C ILE A 383 -7.71 -27.76 -22.78
N GLN A 384 -8.89 -28.38 -22.74
CA GLN A 384 -9.46 -29.07 -23.89
C GLN A 384 -10.85 -28.51 -24.17
N GLN A 385 -11.08 -28.05 -25.40
CA GLN A 385 -12.36 -27.47 -25.82
C GLN A 385 -12.85 -26.31 -24.93
N GLY A 386 -11.92 -25.50 -24.41
CA GLY A 386 -12.21 -24.37 -23.54
C GLY A 386 -12.57 -24.74 -22.09
N ARG A 387 -12.36 -26.00 -21.69
CA ARG A 387 -12.57 -26.48 -20.31
C ARG A 387 -11.26 -26.88 -19.66
N LEU A 388 -11.16 -26.70 -18.35
CA LEU A 388 -9.96 -26.99 -17.58
C LEU A 388 -10.06 -28.37 -16.92
N ASP A 389 -9.14 -29.28 -17.25
CA ASP A 389 -8.96 -30.53 -16.53
C ASP A 389 -8.11 -30.30 -15.28
N MET A 390 -8.80 -29.96 -14.18
CA MET A 390 -8.17 -29.72 -12.88
C MET A 390 -7.48 -30.96 -12.31
N GLU A 391 -8.00 -32.18 -12.57
CA GLU A 391 -7.34 -33.38 -12.07
C GLU A 391 -6.01 -33.63 -12.77
N ALA A 392 -5.97 -33.50 -14.10
CA ALA A 392 -4.74 -33.62 -14.87
C ALA A 392 -3.71 -32.56 -14.44
N LEU A 393 -4.16 -31.33 -14.24
CA LEU A 393 -3.31 -30.23 -13.79
C LEU A 393 -2.70 -30.49 -12.41
N LEU A 394 -3.49 -30.95 -11.44
CA LEU A 394 -3.01 -31.25 -10.09
C LEU A 394 -2.08 -32.47 -10.04
N LYS A 395 -2.26 -33.46 -10.92
CA LYS A 395 -1.31 -34.58 -11.07
C LYS A 395 0.03 -34.11 -11.62
N ALA A 396 0.02 -33.29 -12.66
CA ALA A 396 1.24 -32.71 -13.20
C ALA A 396 1.95 -31.81 -12.16
N PHE A 397 1.18 -31.06 -11.36
CA PHE A 397 1.74 -30.30 -10.25
C PHE A 397 2.39 -31.22 -9.20
N GLN A 398 1.77 -32.34 -8.84
CA GLN A 398 2.31 -33.32 -7.89
C GLN A 398 3.64 -33.92 -8.38
N GLU A 399 3.74 -34.26 -9.67
CA GLU A 399 4.98 -34.73 -10.31
C GLU A 399 6.07 -33.64 -10.32
N PHE A 400 5.73 -32.44 -10.78
CA PHE A 400 6.62 -31.28 -10.74
C PHE A 400 7.13 -30.99 -9.31
N TYR A 401 6.23 -31.02 -8.34
CA TYR A 401 6.52 -30.73 -6.95
C TYR A 401 7.47 -31.78 -6.36
N ARG A 402 7.29 -33.06 -6.70
CA ARG A 402 8.22 -34.15 -6.34
C ARG A 402 9.64 -33.90 -6.82
N GLU A 403 9.79 -33.45 -8.06
CA GLU A 403 11.10 -33.38 -8.72
C GLU A 403 11.87 -32.09 -8.41
N HIS A 404 11.16 -31.00 -8.12
CA HIS A 404 11.78 -29.66 -8.11
C HIS A 404 11.57 -28.87 -6.81
N SER A 405 10.55 -29.17 -6.00
CA SER A 405 10.11 -28.26 -4.93
C SER A 405 11.17 -28.01 -3.85
N GLU A 406 11.90 -29.04 -3.40
CA GLU A 406 12.86 -28.89 -2.30
C GLU A 406 13.97 -27.89 -2.62
N ALA A 407 14.60 -28.00 -3.80
CA ALA A 407 15.66 -27.10 -4.25
C ALA A 407 15.18 -25.65 -4.43
N TRP A 408 13.91 -25.47 -4.77
CA TRP A 408 13.30 -24.15 -4.98
C TRP A 408 12.90 -23.51 -3.66
N LEU A 409 12.30 -24.28 -2.75
CA LEU A 409 11.84 -23.81 -1.44
C LEU A 409 13.02 -23.47 -0.52
N GLU A 410 14.15 -24.17 -0.61
CA GLU A 410 15.35 -23.85 0.19
C GLU A 410 15.91 -22.45 -0.12
N LYS A 411 15.88 -22.02 -1.38
CA LYS A 411 16.46 -20.73 -1.81
C LYS A 411 15.48 -19.57 -1.66
N TYR A 412 14.24 -19.85 -1.27
CA TYR A 412 13.17 -18.88 -1.29
C TYR A 412 13.00 -18.16 0.05
N ASP A 413 12.86 -16.83 0.03
CA ASP A 413 12.79 -16.03 1.25
C ASP A 413 11.51 -16.28 2.07
N PHE A 414 10.42 -16.67 1.42
CA PHE A 414 9.12 -16.94 2.06
C PHE A 414 8.87 -18.45 2.22
N ARG A 415 9.83 -19.17 2.81
CA ARG A 415 9.82 -20.65 2.91
C ARG A 415 8.51 -21.23 3.46
N GLU A 416 7.92 -20.57 4.46
CA GLU A 416 6.71 -21.06 5.14
C GLU A 416 5.47 -21.08 4.23
N VAL A 417 5.36 -20.12 3.32
CA VAL A 417 4.25 -20.02 2.35
C VAL A 417 4.67 -20.47 0.95
N GLY A 418 5.94 -20.82 0.75
CA GLY A 418 6.53 -21.12 -0.55
C GLY A 418 5.80 -22.23 -1.29
N ARG A 419 5.28 -23.23 -0.58
CA ARG A 419 4.49 -24.33 -1.17
C ARG A 419 3.17 -23.84 -1.78
N GLN A 420 2.47 -22.96 -1.07
CA GLN A 420 1.23 -22.34 -1.54
C GLN A 420 1.52 -21.42 -2.74
N LEU A 421 2.58 -20.61 -2.65
CA LEU A 421 3.01 -19.71 -3.71
C LEU A 421 3.49 -20.46 -4.96
N LEU A 422 4.11 -21.63 -4.79
CA LEU A 422 4.54 -22.49 -5.90
C LEU A 422 3.35 -23.10 -6.63
N LEU A 423 2.36 -23.63 -5.91
CA LEU A 423 1.09 -24.06 -6.52
C LEU A 423 0.45 -22.92 -7.31
N MET A 424 0.40 -21.72 -6.73
CA MET A 424 -0.18 -20.57 -7.39
C MET A 424 0.54 -20.21 -8.68
N ALA A 425 1.87 -20.16 -8.66
CA ALA A 425 2.66 -19.92 -9.87
C ALA A 425 2.33 -20.95 -10.95
N PHE A 426 2.18 -22.22 -10.56
CA PHE A 426 1.85 -23.31 -11.47
C PHE A 426 0.45 -23.16 -12.07
N LEU A 427 -0.56 -22.93 -11.23
CA LEU A 427 -1.94 -22.67 -11.67
C LEU A 427 -2.02 -21.44 -12.57
N GLN A 428 -1.35 -20.34 -12.20
CA GLN A 428 -1.32 -19.11 -12.98
C GLN A 428 -0.72 -19.35 -14.37
N ARG A 429 0.35 -20.13 -14.48
CA ARG A 429 0.99 -20.41 -15.78
C ARG A 429 0.05 -21.10 -16.77
N VAL A 430 -0.88 -21.91 -16.29
CA VAL A 430 -1.87 -22.62 -17.11
C VAL A 430 -3.15 -21.79 -17.33
N VAL A 431 -3.61 -21.09 -16.30
CA VAL A 431 -4.88 -20.34 -16.32
C VAL A 431 -4.77 -19.00 -17.07
N ASN A 432 -3.56 -18.43 -17.18
CA ASN A 432 -3.30 -17.18 -17.91
C ASN A 432 -3.73 -17.33 -19.39
N GLY A 433 -4.90 -16.80 -19.75
CA GLY A 433 -5.46 -16.87 -21.11
C GLY A 433 -6.97 -17.14 -21.19
N GLY A 434 -7.64 -17.42 -20.07
CA GLY A 434 -9.11 -17.62 -20.06
C GLY A 434 -9.77 -17.82 -18.69
N GLY A 435 -9.02 -17.67 -17.58
CA GLY A 435 -9.56 -17.85 -16.23
C GLY A 435 -8.94 -16.91 -15.19
N ARG A 436 -9.45 -16.96 -13.97
CA ARG A 436 -9.03 -16.16 -12.82
C ARG A 436 -8.80 -17.03 -11.58
N ILE A 437 -7.94 -16.58 -10.68
CA ILE A 437 -7.68 -17.27 -9.41
C ILE A 437 -8.03 -16.31 -8.27
N GLU A 438 -9.13 -16.59 -7.59
CA GLU A 438 -9.56 -15.85 -6.40
C GLU A 438 -9.07 -16.54 -5.12
N ARG A 439 -8.99 -15.76 -4.04
CA ARG A 439 -8.43 -16.20 -2.76
C ARG A 439 -9.26 -15.64 -1.62
N GLU A 440 -9.30 -16.37 -0.52
CA GLU A 440 -9.77 -15.82 0.77
C GLU A 440 -8.65 -15.91 1.81
N MET A 441 -8.18 -14.77 2.33
CA MET A 441 -7.06 -14.71 3.30
C MET A 441 -7.42 -13.83 4.52
N ALA A 442 -7.38 -14.42 5.72
CA ALA A 442 -7.51 -13.69 6.99
C ALA A 442 -6.72 -14.38 8.12
N VAL A 443 -5.92 -13.61 8.86
CA VAL A 443 -5.16 -14.08 10.02
C VAL A 443 -6.11 -14.64 11.08
N GLY A 444 -5.78 -15.82 11.63
CA GLY A 444 -6.54 -16.46 12.70
C GLY A 444 -7.78 -17.24 12.24
N ASN A 445 -8.13 -17.17 10.96
CA ASN A 445 -9.25 -17.94 10.39
C ASN A 445 -8.81 -19.29 9.80
N GLY A 446 -7.51 -19.55 9.66
CA GLY A 446 -6.99 -20.81 9.11
C GLY A 446 -7.44 -21.12 7.68
N ARG A 447 -7.81 -20.08 6.92
CA ARG A 447 -8.30 -20.10 5.53
C ARG A 447 -7.15 -19.77 4.59
N SER A 448 -6.81 -20.72 3.73
CA SER A 448 -6.02 -20.48 2.52
C SER A 448 -6.74 -21.29 1.46
N ASP A 449 -7.85 -20.72 1.03
CA ASP A 449 -8.78 -21.35 0.12
C ASP A 449 -8.60 -20.63 -1.23
N LEU A 450 -8.43 -21.41 -2.30
CA LEU A 450 -8.29 -20.90 -3.66
C LEU A 450 -9.52 -21.31 -4.46
N ILE A 451 -10.09 -20.34 -5.17
CA ILE A 451 -11.04 -20.62 -6.25
C ILE A 451 -10.29 -20.41 -7.55
N VAL A 452 -10.24 -21.43 -8.38
CA VAL A 452 -9.82 -21.29 -9.78
C VAL A 452 -11.08 -21.24 -10.62
N GLU A 453 -11.27 -20.17 -11.37
CA GLU A 453 -12.36 -20.07 -12.34
C GLU A 453 -11.77 -20.10 -13.75
N TYR A 454 -12.37 -20.87 -14.65
CA TYR A 454 -11.98 -20.95 -16.05
C TYR A 454 -13.22 -21.16 -16.92
N GLY A 455 -13.51 -20.20 -17.80
CA GLY A 455 -14.83 -20.16 -18.46
C GLY A 455 -15.96 -20.08 -17.42
N ASP A 456 -16.92 -20.98 -17.51
CA ASP A 456 -18.06 -21.07 -16.57
C ASP A 456 -17.80 -22.06 -15.39
N GLU A 457 -16.61 -22.68 -15.34
CA GLU A 457 -16.26 -23.68 -14.33
C GLU A 457 -15.53 -23.05 -13.14
N ARG A 458 -15.83 -23.53 -11.92
CA ARG A 458 -15.18 -23.11 -10.68
C ARG A 458 -14.65 -24.32 -9.92
N PHE A 459 -13.40 -24.26 -9.52
CA PHE A 459 -12.70 -25.31 -8.80
C PHE A 459 -12.28 -24.79 -7.43
N VAL A 460 -12.71 -25.50 -6.39
CA VAL A 460 -12.46 -25.12 -4.99
C VAL A 460 -11.30 -25.93 -4.44
N LEU A 461 -10.21 -25.26 -4.06
CA LEU A 461 -9.00 -25.86 -3.53
C LEU A 461 -8.77 -25.37 -2.08
N GLU A 462 -8.68 -26.29 -1.14
CA GLU A 462 -8.28 -26.05 0.25
C GLU A 462 -6.83 -26.50 0.43
N LEU A 463 -5.97 -25.64 1.01
CA LEU A 463 -4.56 -25.97 1.22
C LEU A 463 -4.27 -26.21 2.71
N LYS A 464 -3.56 -27.29 3.01
CA LYS A 464 -3.09 -27.61 4.37
C LYS A 464 -1.65 -28.09 4.37
N LEU A 465 -0.89 -27.59 5.34
CA LEU A 465 0.38 -28.19 5.73
C LEU A 465 0.09 -29.30 6.75
N LYS A 466 0.60 -30.52 6.53
CA LYS A 466 0.43 -31.64 7.45
C LYS A 466 1.38 -31.50 8.65
N ARG A 467 0.98 -30.72 9.66
CA ARG A 467 1.75 -30.50 10.89
C ARG A 467 1.39 -31.50 11.99
N SER A 468 0.18 -32.06 11.90
CA SER A 468 -0.43 -32.96 12.86
C SER A 468 -1.39 -33.92 12.17
N GLU A 469 -1.78 -34.97 12.87
CA GLU A 469 -2.75 -35.94 12.35
C GLU A 469 -4.11 -35.30 12.02
N TRP A 470 -4.48 -34.23 12.74
CA TRP A 470 -5.77 -33.54 12.63
C TRP A 470 -5.93 -32.63 11.43
N ASP A 471 -4.84 -32.17 10.80
CA ASP A 471 -4.91 -31.11 9.78
C ASP A 471 -5.73 -31.51 8.55
N GLU A 472 -5.66 -32.78 8.18
CA GLU A 472 -6.46 -33.33 7.09
C GLU A 472 -7.95 -33.32 7.43
N SER A 473 -8.33 -33.82 8.62
CA SER A 473 -9.71 -33.80 9.09
C SER A 473 -10.28 -32.37 9.19
N LYS A 474 -9.44 -31.41 9.56
CA LYS A 474 -9.80 -29.99 9.63
C LYS A 474 -9.98 -29.42 8.23
N GLY A 475 -9.07 -29.73 7.32
CA GLY A 475 -9.13 -29.35 5.91
C GLY A 475 -10.37 -29.89 5.22
N LEU A 476 -10.73 -31.17 5.42
CA LEU A 476 -11.95 -31.76 4.86
C LEU A 476 -13.21 -31.05 5.37
N LYS A 477 -13.30 -30.78 6.68
CA LYS A 477 -14.41 -30.01 7.27
C LYS A 477 -14.47 -28.55 6.78
N GLN A 478 -13.33 -27.95 6.45
CA GLN A 478 -13.27 -26.61 5.87
C GLN A 478 -13.74 -26.62 4.41
N LEU A 479 -13.18 -27.52 3.61
CA LEU A 479 -13.55 -27.71 2.21
C LEU A 479 -15.04 -28.00 2.05
N ALA A 480 -15.61 -28.91 2.86
CA ALA A 480 -17.04 -29.21 2.82
C ALA A 480 -17.91 -27.97 3.08
N ARG A 481 -17.59 -27.18 4.13
CA ARG A 481 -18.27 -25.91 4.41
C ARG A 481 -18.11 -24.88 3.29
N TYR A 482 -16.97 -24.89 2.61
CA TYR A 482 -16.73 -23.97 1.52
C TYR A 482 -17.55 -24.33 0.28
N LEU A 483 -17.60 -25.61 -0.07
CA LEU A 483 -18.47 -26.13 -1.13
C LEU A 483 -19.95 -25.86 -0.84
N ASP A 484 -20.39 -26.00 0.42
CA ASP A 484 -21.73 -25.60 0.87
C ASP A 484 -22.02 -24.13 0.56
N ARG A 485 -21.10 -23.23 0.94
CA ARG A 485 -21.25 -21.78 0.73
C ARG A 485 -21.30 -21.39 -0.75
N LEU A 486 -20.51 -22.06 -1.60
CA LEU A 486 -20.42 -21.76 -3.03
C LEU A 486 -21.41 -22.54 -3.90
N ASN A 487 -22.17 -23.47 -3.29
CA ASN A 487 -23.04 -24.41 -3.98
C ASN A 487 -22.29 -25.25 -5.04
N GLU A 488 -21.08 -25.69 -4.70
CA GLU A 488 -20.24 -26.51 -5.57
C GLU A 488 -20.29 -28.00 -5.15
N SER A 489 -20.10 -28.88 -6.12
CA SER A 489 -20.24 -30.34 -5.92
C SER A 489 -18.91 -31.07 -5.67
N THR A 490 -17.80 -30.48 -6.08
CA THR A 490 -16.47 -31.09 -6.04
C THR A 490 -15.45 -30.10 -5.51
N GLY A 491 -14.57 -30.56 -4.62
CA GLY A 491 -13.47 -29.77 -4.10
C GLY A 491 -12.20 -30.60 -3.86
N TYR A 492 -11.06 -29.92 -3.81
CA TYR A 492 -9.74 -30.52 -3.69
C TYR A 492 -9.08 -30.09 -2.38
N LEU A 493 -8.65 -31.04 -1.55
CA LEU A 493 -7.80 -30.78 -0.40
C LEU A 493 -6.36 -31.11 -0.77
N LEU A 494 -5.52 -30.09 -0.92
CA LEU A 494 -4.09 -30.25 -1.12
C LEU A 494 -3.38 -30.31 0.23
N LEU A 495 -2.76 -31.45 0.49
CA LEU A 495 -2.11 -31.75 1.77
C LEU A 495 -0.60 -31.86 1.55
N PHE A 496 0.13 -30.82 1.95
CA PHE A 496 1.57 -30.76 1.84
C PHE A 496 2.22 -31.40 3.06
N GLU A 497 2.92 -32.50 2.87
CA GLU A 497 3.76 -33.13 3.89
C GLU A 497 5.03 -32.30 4.12
N ILE A 498 5.32 -32.02 5.38
CA ILE A 498 6.49 -31.23 5.78
C ILE A 498 7.54 -32.09 6.47
N ASP A 499 7.20 -33.33 6.86
CA ASP A 499 8.15 -34.28 7.40
C ASP A 499 9.08 -34.81 6.29
N SER A 500 10.30 -34.26 6.29
CA SER A 500 11.36 -34.65 5.36
C SER A 500 11.77 -36.12 5.48
N ALA A 501 11.46 -36.80 6.59
CA ALA A 501 11.82 -38.21 6.79
C ALA A 501 10.92 -39.17 6.00
N LYS A 502 9.70 -38.75 5.62
CA LYS A 502 8.78 -39.58 4.82
C LYS A 502 9.23 -39.66 3.38
N SER A 503 9.12 -40.83 2.76
CA SER A 503 9.46 -41.01 1.34
C SER A 503 8.39 -40.39 0.44
N TRP A 504 8.75 -40.05 -0.81
CA TRP A 504 7.78 -39.50 -1.77
C TRP A 504 6.61 -40.45 -2.05
N GLU A 505 6.84 -41.76 -1.97
CA GLU A 505 5.80 -42.79 -2.09
C GLU A 505 4.79 -42.74 -0.94
N GLU A 506 5.20 -42.28 0.25
CA GLU A 506 4.32 -42.09 1.40
C GLU A 506 3.58 -40.74 1.36
N ARG A 507 4.21 -39.72 0.75
CA ARG A 507 3.64 -38.37 0.61
C ARG A 507 2.59 -38.29 -0.49
N ILE A 508 2.87 -38.91 -1.63
CA ILE A 508 2.01 -38.87 -2.82
C ILE A 508 0.77 -39.72 -2.59
N ARG A 509 -0.39 -39.06 -2.60
CA ARG A 509 -1.66 -39.77 -2.49
C ARG A 509 -2.76 -39.08 -3.29
N TRP A 510 -3.72 -39.88 -3.75
CA TRP A 510 -4.94 -39.41 -4.37
C TRP A 510 -6.14 -40.19 -3.81
N GLN A 511 -7.00 -39.54 -3.03
CA GLN A 511 -8.13 -40.20 -2.39
C GLN A 511 -9.43 -39.47 -2.69
N ARG A 512 -10.46 -40.22 -3.09
CA ARG A 512 -11.80 -39.69 -3.28
C ARG A 512 -12.67 -40.05 -2.08
N LEU A 513 -13.32 -39.05 -1.52
CA LEU A 513 -14.28 -39.19 -0.43
C LEU A 513 -15.62 -38.60 -0.89
N THR A 514 -16.71 -39.13 -0.36
CA THR A 514 -18.05 -38.60 -0.59
C THR A 514 -18.68 -38.24 0.74
N GLU A 515 -19.02 -36.97 0.91
CA GLU A 515 -19.62 -36.44 2.13
C GLU A 515 -20.82 -35.57 1.76
N ALA A 516 -22.00 -35.88 2.33
CA ALA A 516 -23.26 -35.18 2.04
C ALA A 516 -23.57 -35.00 0.53
N GLY A 517 -23.22 -35.98 -0.31
CA GLY A 517 -23.46 -35.95 -1.75
C GLY A 517 -22.43 -35.16 -2.57
N ARG A 518 -21.38 -34.64 -1.94
CA ARG A 518 -20.27 -33.93 -2.60
C ARG A 518 -19.02 -34.80 -2.69
N GLN A 519 -18.21 -34.56 -3.71
CA GLN A 519 -16.89 -35.19 -3.83
C GLN A 519 -15.79 -34.33 -3.21
N LEU A 520 -15.04 -34.91 -2.28
CA LEU A 520 -13.85 -34.33 -1.69
C LEU A 520 -12.64 -35.14 -2.18
N ILE A 521 -11.73 -34.51 -2.90
CA ILE A 521 -10.55 -35.15 -3.48
C ILE A 521 -9.32 -34.72 -2.68
N VAL A 522 -8.69 -35.65 -1.96
CA VAL A 522 -7.45 -35.37 -1.23
C VAL A 522 -6.25 -35.67 -2.11
N VAL A 523 -5.40 -34.66 -2.31
CA VAL A 523 -4.16 -34.73 -3.07
C VAL A 523 -2.99 -34.50 -2.09
N GLY A 524 -2.28 -35.56 -1.75
CA GLY A 524 -1.12 -35.52 -0.86
C GLY A 524 0.18 -35.34 -1.65
N MET A 525 1.11 -34.50 -1.17
CA MET A 525 2.41 -34.29 -1.80
C MET A 525 3.47 -33.80 -0.81
#